data_AF-A0A537SR19-F1
#
_entry.id   AF-A0A537SR19-F1
#
_cell.length_a   1.000
_cell.length_b   1.000
_cell.length_c   1.000
_cell.angle_alpha   90.00
_cell.angle_beta   90.00
_cell.angle_gamma   90.00
#
_symmetry.space_group_name_H-M   'P 1'
#
loop_
_entity.id
_entity.type
_entity.pdbx_description
1 polymer ?
#
loop_
_entity_poly.entity_id
_entity_poly.type
_entity_poly.pdbx_seq_one_letter_code
_entity_poly.pdbx_strand_id
1 'polypeptide(L)'
;MPIKTGVSRACSVFLLVQLAAAGTGCSEFGFGRDKAVDPNLFPENYKKDVLAYVEKHPAELLNARDATISAPALRQFGGESRYFVCLRADAPDGRKEKMVIFFSGRINQFVDAESNQCNAVQYQPFPEFLAQLRELKQKK
;
A
#
# COMPACT_ATOMS: atom_id res chain seq x y z
N MET A 1 24.06 18.75 67.30
CA MET A 1 23.82 17.45 67.95
C MET A 1 22.32 17.30 68.16
N PRO A 2 21.67 16.28 67.59
CA PRO A 2 20.22 16.29 67.39
C PRO A 2 19.43 15.86 68.65
N ILE A 3 18.43 16.66 68.97
CA ILE A 3 17.42 16.42 70.01
C ILE A 3 16.32 15.56 69.38
N LYS A 4 16.07 14.38 69.96
CA LYS A 4 14.86 13.59 69.72
C LYS A 4 13.73 14.18 70.58
N THR A 5 12.58 14.47 69.98
CA THR A 5 11.30 14.56 70.70
C THR A 5 10.20 13.94 69.84
N GLY A 6 9.47 13.00 70.45
CA GLY A 6 8.32 12.34 69.85
C GLY A 6 7.01 12.81 70.46
N VAL A 7 5.93 12.45 69.74
CA VAL A 7 4.57 12.14 70.24
C VAL A 7 3.72 13.29 70.81
N SER A 8 2.57 13.57 70.17
CA SER A 8 1.22 13.41 70.74
C SER A 8 0.15 13.73 69.66
N ARG A 9 -0.77 12.80 69.30
CA ARG A 9 -2.18 12.68 69.74
C ARG A 9 -2.95 14.02 69.71
N ALA A 10 -4.17 14.18 69.21
CA ALA A 10 -5.20 13.36 68.56
C ALA A 10 -6.35 14.32 68.19
N CYS A 11 -7.38 13.82 67.51
CA CYS A 11 -8.74 14.38 67.37
C CYS A 11 -9.00 15.50 66.34
N SER A 12 -9.50 15.09 65.17
CA SER A 12 -10.79 15.56 64.62
C SER A 12 -11.14 14.66 63.42
N VAL A 13 -11.60 13.43 63.66
CA VAL A 13 -13.01 12.97 63.63
C VAL A 13 -13.81 13.42 62.39
N PHE A 14 -14.38 12.41 61.70
CA PHE A 14 -15.43 12.45 60.65
C PHE A 14 -14.93 12.88 59.25
N LEU A 15 -15.07 12.10 58.16
CA LEU A 15 -16.11 11.15 57.78
C LEU A 15 -15.50 10.12 56.82
N LEU A 16 -15.69 8.82 57.10
CA LEU A 16 -15.63 7.76 56.10
C LEU A 16 -16.92 7.80 55.28
N VAL A 17 -16.85 7.60 53.96
CA VAL A 17 -17.66 6.63 53.19
C VAL A 17 -17.27 6.72 51.70
N GLN A 18 -16.88 5.56 51.19
CA GLN A 18 -16.58 5.20 49.80
C GLN A 18 -17.82 5.34 48.91
N LEU A 19 -17.68 5.48 47.58
CA LEU A 19 -17.97 4.42 46.59
C LEU A 19 -17.93 4.95 45.15
N ALA A 20 -17.64 4.02 44.25
CA ALA A 20 -17.23 4.19 42.87
C ALA A 20 -18.37 4.46 41.86
N ALA A 21 -17.92 4.83 40.66
CA ALA A 21 -18.48 4.53 39.33
C ALA A 21 -19.77 5.23 38.89
N ALA A 22 -19.65 6.08 37.87
CA ALA A 22 -20.40 5.93 36.62
C ALA A 22 -19.80 6.87 35.56
N GLY A 23 -18.85 6.34 34.79
CA GLY A 23 -18.53 6.90 33.49
C GLY A 23 -19.65 6.52 32.52
N THR A 24 -20.48 7.49 32.13
CA THR A 24 -21.33 7.40 30.95
C THR A 24 -21.29 8.75 30.23
N GLY A 25 -20.13 9.05 29.66
CA GLY A 25 -20.03 10.04 28.59
C GLY A 25 -20.58 9.41 27.32
N CYS A 26 -21.90 9.38 27.17
CA CYS A 26 -22.54 9.10 25.88
C CYS A 26 -22.50 10.38 25.03
N SER A 27 -21.30 10.76 24.61
CA SER A 27 -21.12 11.70 23.50
C SER A 27 -21.09 10.87 22.23
N GLU A 28 -22.26 10.42 21.79
CA GLU A 28 -22.44 9.80 20.47
C GLU A 28 -22.37 10.91 19.41
N PHE A 29 -21.20 11.56 19.31
CA PHE A 29 -20.84 12.37 18.16
C PHE A 29 -20.48 11.39 17.05
N GLY A 30 -21.48 11.05 16.25
CA GLY A 30 -21.30 10.47 14.94
C GLY A 30 -20.56 11.46 14.05
N PHE A 31 -19.24 11.57 14.23
CA PHE A 31 -18.36 11.98 13.14
C PHE A 31 -18.61 11.00 12.01
N GLY A 32 -19.13 11.50 10.89
CA GLY A 32 -19.37 10.70 9.70
C GLY A 32 -18.15 9.82 9.48
N ARG A 33 -18.35 8.50 9.58
CA ARG A 33 -17.30 7.54 9.28
C ARG A 33 -16.96 7.77 7.82
N ASP A 34 -15.87 8.48 7.57
CA ASP A 34 -15.22 8.50 6.27
C ASP A 34 -15.16 7.04 5.84
N LYS A 35 -15.80 6.71 4.71
CA LYS A 35 -15.89 5.31 4.29
C LYS A 35 -14.46 4.83 4.15
N ALA A 36 -14.07 3.84 4.95
CA ALA A 36 -12.74 3.26 4.88
C ALA A 36 -12.49 2.85 3.42
N VAL A 37 -11.50 3.47 2.79
CA VAL A 37 -11.10 3.15 1.41
C VAL A 37 -10.61 1.72 1.43
N ASP A 38 -11.18 0.86 0.59
CA ASP A 38 -10.70 -0.51 0.47
C ASP A 38 -9.32 -0.51 -0.20
N PRO A 39 -8.25 -0.86 0.53
CA PRO A 39 -6.89 -0.92 -0.02
C PRO A 39 -6.74 -1.89 -1.19
N ASN A 40 -7.60 -2.92 -1.27
CA ASN A 40 -7.47 -4.09 -2.13
C ASN A 40 -8.65 -4.26 -3.08
N LEU A 41 -9.15 -3.16 -3.64
CA LEU A 41 -10.01 -3.25 -4.81
C LEU A 41 -9.25 -3.89 -5.98
N PHE A 42 -9.88 -4.86 -6.64
CA PHE A 42 -9.30 -5.55 -7.78
C PHE A 42 -9.07 -4.56 -8.94
N PRO A 43 -7.88 -4.53 -9.56
CA PRO A 43 -7.57 -3.56 -10.61
C PRO A 43 -8.14 -4.02 -11.96
N GLU A 44 -9.42 -3.75 -12.21
CA GLU A 44 -10.14 -4.19 -13.42
C GLU A 44 -9.49 -3.71 -14.72
N ASN A 45 -8.88 -2.52 -14.71
CA ASN A 45 -8.30 -1.88 -15.89
C ASN A 45 -6.76 -1.91 -15.91
N TYR A 46 -6.14 -2.84 -15.17
CA TYR A 46 -4.68 -2.88 -14.95
C TYR A 46 -3.84 -2.71 -16.22
N LYS A 47 -4.22 -3.37 -17.33
CA LYS A 47 -3.52 -3.23 -18.61
C LYS A 47 -3.53 -1.79 -19.13
N LYS A 48 -4.71 -1.15 -19.15
CA LYS A 48 -4.87 0.24 -19.59
C LYS A 48 -4.11 1.19 -18.67
N ASP A 49 -4.17 0.95 -17.37
CA ASP A 49 -3.44 1.76 -16.39
C ASP A 49 -1.92 1.65 -16.58
N VAL A 50 -1.40 0.47 -16.89
CA VAL A 50 0.03 0.26 -17.21
C VAL A 50 0.43 1.00 -18.48
N LEU A 51 -0.40 0.98 -19.54
CA LEU A 51 -0.13 1.75 -20.76
C LEU A 51 -0.08 3.25 -20.47
N ALA A 52 -1.06 3.76 -19.73
CA ALA A 52 -1.14 5.16 -19.35
C ALA A 52 0.03 5.60 -18.45
N TYR A 53 0.52 4.69 -17.60
CA TYR A 53 1.71 4.93 -16.79
C TYR A 53 2.97 5.04 -17.65
N VAL A 54 3.19 4.10 -18.58
CA VAL A 54 4.38 4.10 -19.43
C VAL A 54 4.38 5.23 -20.46
N GLU A 55 3.20 5.71 -20.90
CA GLU A 55 3.09 6.95 -21.66
C GLU A 55 3.70 8.15 -20.94
N LYS A 56 3.49 8.24 -19.61
CA LYS A 56 4.04 9.32 -18.78
C LYS A 56 5.48 9.07 -18.35
N HIS A 57 5.91 7.81 -18.30
CA HIS A 57 7.23 7.38 -17.82
C HIS A 57 7.94 6.44 -18.81
N PRO A 58 8.24 6.87 -20.04
CA PRO A 58 8.68 5.95 -21.09
C PRO A 58 10.14 5.45 -20.93
N ALA A 59 10.96 6.16 -20.15
CA ALA A 59 12.43 6.05 -20.21
C ALA A 59 13.00 4.63 -20.06
N GLU A 60 12.37 3.76 -19.27
CA GLU A 60 12.98 2.49 -18.88
C GLU A 60 12.63 1.32 -19.82
N LEU A 61 11.53 1.42 -20.57
CA LEU A 61 10.97 0.32 -21.36
C LEU A 61 10.86 0.62 -22.86
N LEU A 62 11.26 1.81 -23.32
CA LEU A 62 11.13 2.23 -24.73
C LEU A 62 11.75 1.24 -25.74
N ASN A 63 12.84 0.57 -25.39
CA ASN A 63 13.54 -0.33 -26.32
C ASN A 63 12.99 -1.76 -26.36
N ALA A 64 11.91 -2.04 -25.63
CA ALA A 64 11.27 -3.35 -25.62
C ALA A 64 10.84 -3.77 -27.03
N ARG A 65 11.06 -5.05 -27.33
CA ARG A 65 10.68 -5.74 -28.57
C ARG A 65 9.59 -6.77 -28.34
N ASP A 66 9.49 -7.27 -27.11
CA ASP A 66 8.39 -8.09 -26.65
C ASP A 66 7.94 -7.64 -25.26
N ALA A 67 6.69 -7.91 -24.92
CA ALA A 67 6.11 -7.62 -23.62
C ALA A 67 5.07 -8.65 -23.22
N THR A 68 5.17 -9.10 -21.97
CA THR A 68 4.20 -9.99 -21.33
C THR A 68 3.80 -9.43 -19.98
N ILE A 69 2.57 -9.69 -19.56
CA ILE A 69 2.03 -9.21 -18.29
C ILE A 69 1.28 -10.32 -17.58
N SER A 70 1.36 -10.35 -16.25
CA SER A 70 0.58 -11.29 -15.44
C SER A 70 -0.84 -10.77 -15.20
N ALA A 71 -1.75 -11.68 -14.86
CA ALA A 71 -3.00 -11.29 -14.21
C ALA A 71 -2.73 -10.67 -12.82
N PRO A 72 -3.63 -9.81 -12.29
CA PRO A 72 -3.51 -9.30 -10.93
C PRO A 72 -3.56 -10.41 -9.89
N ALA A 73 -2.57 -10.43 -8.99
CA ALA A 73 -2.48 -11.38 -7.89
C ALA A 73 -2.39 -10.65 -6.55
N LEU A 74 -3.16 -11.09 -5.56
CA LEU A 74 -3.09 -10.56 -4.20
C LEU A 74 -1.96 -11.27 -3.45
N ARG A 75 -0.97 -10.51 -2.98
CA ARG A 75 0.20 -11.06 -2.29
C ARG A 75 0.65 -10.15 -1.16
N GLN A 76 1.39 -10.71 -0.23
CA GLN A 76 1.97 -9.96 0.87
C GLN A 76 3.06 -8.99 0.36
N PHE A 77 2.95 -7.74 0.77
CA PHE A 77 3.87 -6.66 0.47
C PHE A 77 4.10 -5.84 1.75
N GLY A 78 5.28 -6.01 2.37
CA GLY A 78 5.53 -5.48 3.71
C GLY A 78 4.61 -6.11 4.75
N GLY A 79 3.94 -5.27 5.55
CA GLY A 79 2.97 -5.70 6.57
C GLY A 79 1.54 -5.91 6.06
N GLU A 80 1.27 -5.64 4.78
CA GLU A 80 -0.08 -5.67 4.20
C GLU A 80 -0.14 -6.61 2.99
N SER A 81 -1.36 -6.95 2.54
CA SER A 81 -1.56 -7.60 1.23
C SER A 81 -1.93 -6.55 0.21
N ARG A 82 -1.35 -6.63 -1.00
CA ARG A 82 -1.62 -5.74 -2.13
C ARG A 82 -1.77 -6.53 -3.42
N TYR A 83 -2.65 -6.07 -4.30
CA TYR A 83 -2.67 -6.58 -5.66
C TYR A 83 -1.42 -6.09 -6.39
N PHE A 84 -0.80 -6.98 -7.15
CA PHE A 84 0.24 -6.61 -8.10
C PHE A 84 0.07 -7.30 -9.44
N VAL A 85 0.69 -6.73 -10.47
CA VAL A 85 1.00 -7.43 -11.72
C VAL A 85 2.50 -7.36 -12.00
N CYS A 86 3.02 -8.37 -12.68
CA CYS A 86 4.37 -8.34 -13.19
C CYS A 86 4.34 -8.04 -14.69
N LEU A 87 5.10 -7.03 -15.09
CA LEU A 87 5.33 -6.68 -16.48
C LEU A 87 6.75 -7.12 -16.84
N ARG A 88 6.89 -7.98 -17.84
CA ARG A 88 8.17 -8.40 -18.37
C ARG A 88 8.32 -7.85 -19.78
N ALA A 89 9.41 -7.15 -20.02
CA ALA A 89 9.75 -6.57 -21.31
C ALA A 89 11.12 -7.09 -21.76
N ASP A 90 11.18 -7.71 -22.94
CA ASP A 90 12.43 -8.17 -23.52
C ASP A 90 12.97 -7.09 -24.47
N ALA A 91 14.20 -6.64 -24.22
CA ALA A 91 14.88 -5.62 -25.00
C ALA A 91 16.30 -6.09 -25.40
N PRO A 92 16.95 -5.45 -26.39
CA PRO A 92 18.30 -5.85 -26.82
C PRO A 92 19.36 -5.73 -25.71
N ASP A 93 19.16 -4.81 -24.76
CA ASP A 93 20.01 -4.60 -23.58
C ASP A 93 19.73 -5.61 -22.44
N GLY A 94 18.70 -6.44 -22.60
CA GLY A 94 18.32 -7.47 -21.63
C GLY A 94 16.83 -7.50 -21.34
N ARG A 95 16.43 -8.49 -20.54
CA ARG A 95 15.07 -8.60 -20.02
C ARG A 95 14.91 -7.71 -18.79
N LYS A 96 13.87 -6.89 -18.78
CA LYS A 96 13.45 -6.08 -17.64
C LYS A 96 12.15 -6.64 -17.08
N GLU A 97 12.06 -6.74 -15.76
CA GLU A 97 10.87 -7.21 -15.07
C GLU A 97 10.47 -6.15 -14.04
N LYS A 98 9.22 -5.71 -14.11
CA LYS A 98 8.65 -4.65 -13.28
C LYS A 98 7.52 -5.23 -12.45
N MET A 99 7.50 -4.92 -11.16
CA MET A 99 6.36 -5.18 -10.29
C MET A 99 5.51 -3.91 -10.17
N VAL A 100 4.24 -4.02 -10.54
CA VAL A 100 3.28 -2.91 -10.51
C VAL A 100 2.30 -3.18 -9.39
N ILE A 101 2.32 -2.34 -8.36
CA ILE A 101 1.55 -2.52 -7.13
C ILE A 101 0.35 -1.59 -7.16
N PHE A 102 -0.82 -2.11 -6.79
CA PHE A 102 -2.07 -1.37 -6.78
C PHE A 102 -2.50 -1.00 -5.36
N PHE A 103 -3.10 0.19 -5.23
CA PHE A 103 -3.84 0.63 -4.05
C PHE A 103 -5.23 1.07 -4.51
N SER A 104 -6.28 0.50 -3.92
CA SER A 104 -7.67 0.84 -4.27
C SER A 104 -7.94 0.76 -5.79
N GLY A 105 -7.41 -0.27 -6.44
CA GLY A 105 -7.59 -0.54 -7.88
C GLY A 105 -6.75 0.32 -8.83
N ARG A 106 -5.86 1.18 -8.34
CA ARG A 106 -5.02 2.08 -9.15
C ARG A 106 -3.54 1.82 -8.92
N ILE A 107 -2.70 2.07 -9.93
CA ILE A 107 -1.24 1.94 -9.80
C ILE A 107 -0.76 2.91 -8.71
N ASN A 108 -0.10 2.35 -7.70
CA ASN A 108 0.53 3.07 -6.61
C ASN A 108 2.05 3.08 -6.76
N GLN A 109 2.63 1.95 -7.17
CA GLN A 109 4.07 1.81 -7.39
C GLN A 109 4.35 1.04 -8.67
N PHE A 110 5.43 1.41 -9.35
CA PHE A 110 5.94 0.76 -10.55
C PHE A 110 7.45 0.64 -10.38
N VAL A 111 7.91 -0.53 -9.96
CA VAL A 111 9.30 -0.74 -9.49
C VAL A 111 9.94 -1.90 -10.23
N ASP A 112 11.27 -1.97 -10.23
CA ASP A 112 11.97 -3.20 -10.66
C ASP A 112 11.60 -4.36 -9.75
N ALA A 113 11.31 -5.51 -10.36
CA ALA A 113 11.03 -6.73 -9.62
C ALA A 113 12.34 -7.32 -9.10
N GLU A 114 12.37 -7.69 -7.83
CA GLU A 114 13.45 -8.50 -7.27
C GLU A 114 13.32 -9.97 -7.71
N SER A 115 14.43 -10.72 -7.65
CA SER A 115 14.64 -12.06 -8.25
C SER A 115 13.63 -13.16 -7.89
N ASN A 116 12.66 -12.90 -7.01
CA ASN A 116 11.64 -13.85 -6.57
C ASN A 116 10.20 -13.32 -6.64
N GLN A 117 9.99 -12.02 -6.86
CA GLN A 117 8.68 -11.39 -6.72
C GLN A 117 7.73 -11.81 -7.86
N CYS A 118 8.29 -12.09 -9.03
CA CYS A 118 7.55 -12.39 -10.25
C CYS A 118 7.76 -13.82 -10.79
N ASN A 119 8.41 -14.72 -10.06
CA ASN A 119 8.75 -16.06 -10.58
C ASN A 119 7.56 -17.02 -10.69
N ALA A 120 6.55 -16.85 -9.83
CA ALA A 120 5.42 -17.78 -9.73
C ALA A 120 4.15 -17.28 -10.45
N VAL A 121 4.25 -16.23 -11.27
CA VAL A 121 3.09 -15.68 -11.98
C VAL A 121 2.96 -16.28 -13.38
N GLN A 122 1.70 -16.37 -13.82
CA GLN A 122 1.41 -16.78 -15.19
C GLN A 122 1.40 -15.55 -16.09
N TYR A 123 2.30 -15.54 -17.07
CA TYR A 123 2.44 -14.47 -18.04
C TYR A 123 1.52 -14.67 -19.25
N GLN A 124 0.99 -13.57 -19.75
CA GLN A 124 0.22 -13.52 -20.99
C GLN A 124 0.81 -12.47 -21.93
N PRO A 125 0.69 -12.64 -23.27
CA PRO A 125 1.11 -11.63 -24.22
C PRO A 125 0.47 -10.26 -23.96
N PHE A 126 1.26 -9.20 -24.16
CA PHE A 126 0.80 -7.82 -23.99
C PHE A 126 1.14 -6.95 -25.22
N PRO A 127 0.63 -7.28 -26.42
CA PRO A 127 1.01 -6.64 -27.68
C PRO A 127 0.65 -5.15 -27.76
N GLU A 128 -0.40 -4.71 -27.07
CA GLU A 128 -0.80 -3.30 -26.98
C GLU A 128 0.27 -2.42 -26.32
N PHE A 129 1.13 -3.00 -25.47
CA PHE A 129 2.29 -2.33 -24.91
C PHE A 129 3.27 -1.89 -26.01
N LEU A 130 3.55 -2.78 -26.96
CA LEU A 130 4.46 -2.48 -28.08
C LEU A 130 3.84 -1.49 -29.07
N ALA A 131 2.51 -1.48 -29.20
CA ALA A 131 1.83 -0.44 -29.97
C ALA A 131 2.02 0.93 -29.31
N GLN A 132 1.77 1.05 -28.01
CA GLN A 132 1.99 2.29 -27.24
C GLN A 132 3.44 2.77 -27.36
N LEU A 133 4.43 1.88 -27.18
CA LEU A 133 5.83 2.27 -27.29
C LEU A 133 6.22 2.78 -28.68
N ARG A 134 5.64 2.21 -29.74
CA ARG A 134 5.87 2.69 -31.12
C ARG A 134 5.32 4.10 -31.31
N GLU A 135 4.13 4.38 -30.80
CA GLU A 135 3.54 5.73 -30.85
C GLU A 135 4.39 6.74 -30.08
N LEU A 136 4.87 6.37 -28.88
CA LEU A 136 5.74 7.23 -28.08
C LEU A 136 7.08 7.53 -28.77
N LYS A 137 7.60 6.60 -29.58
CA LYS A 137 8.80 6.82 -30.40
C LYS A 137 8.57 7.77 -31.57
N GLN A 138 7.36 7.80 -32.13
CA GLN A 138 7.02 8.68 -33.25
C GLN A 138 6.73 10.12 -32.81
N LYS A 139 6.30 10.30 -31.55
CA LYS A 139 6.01 11.62 -30.95
C LYS A 139 7.27 12.35 -30.43
N LYS A 140 8.43 11.68 -30.39
CA LYS A 140 9.72 12.25 -29.97
C LYS A 140 10.57 12.59 -31.18
#